data_AF-A0A521YB30-F1
#
_entry.id   AF-A0A521YB30-F1
#
_cell.length_a   1.000
_cell.length_b   1.000
_cell.length_c   1.000
_cell.angle_alpha   90.00
_cell.angle_beta   90.00
_cell.angle_gamma   90.00
#
_symmetry.space_group_name_H-M   'P 1'
#
loop_
_entity.id
_entity.type
_entity.pdbx_description
1 polymer ?
#
loop_
_entity_poly.entity_id
_entity_poly.type
_entity_poly.pdbx_seq_one_letter_code
_entity_poly.pdbx_strand_id
1 'polypeptide(L)' 'LAMHLSIAEQVSIDQPPGIRQAVDLLARRRSSLHDAHHEVMECLGQMLWESQRSGRPPDGEAYIDCVRRRATS' A
#
# COMPACT_ATOMS: atom_id res chain seq x y z
N LEU A 1 -5.33 10.93 10.20
CA LEU A 1 -5.15 11.87 9.07
C LEU A 1 -3.72 11.89 8.49
N ALA A 2 -2.65 11.65 9.27
CA ALA A 2 -1.27 11.73 8.76
C ALA A 2 -0.87 10.64 7.74
N MET A 3 -1.46 9.43 7.83
CA MET A 3 -1.09 8.31 6.95
C MET A 3 -1.71 8.39 5.53
N HIS A 4 -2.77 9.17 5.32
CA HIS A 4 -3.31 9.37 3.96
C HIS A 4 -2.36 10.21 3.11
N LEU A 5 -1.65 11.18 3.70
CA LEU A 5 -0.62 11.96 2.99
C LEU A 5 0.57 11.09 2.57
N SER A 6 1.03 10.16 3.44
CA SER A 6 2.15 9.28 3.09
C SER A 6 1.82 8.33 1.94
N ILE A 7 0.58 7.82 1.86
CA ILE A 7 0.16 6.96 0.75
C ILE A 7 0.03 7.77 -0.55
N ALA A 8 -0.54 8.98 -0.48
CA ALA A 8 -0.64 9.84 -1.65
C ALA A 8 0.75 10.20 -2.22
N GLU A 9 1.74 10.43 -1.35
CA GLU A 9 3.13 10.65 -1.76
C GLU A 9 3.72 9.41 -2.43
N GLN A 10 3.61 8.23 -1.80
CA GLN A 10 4.04 6.94 -2.38
C GLN A 10 3.49 6.72 -3.79
N VAL A 11 2.20 6.99 -3.99
CA VAL A 11 1.52 6.89 -5.30
C VAL A 11 2.04 7.95 -6.28
N SER A 12 2.21 9.19 -5.81
CA SER A 12 2.69 10.32 -6.62
C SER A 12 4.09 10.07 -7.19
N ILE A 13 5.00 9.52 -6.39
CA ILE A 13 6.38 9.23 -6.83
C ILE A 13 6.60 7.78 -7.28
N ASP A 14 5.54 6.95 -7.26
CA ASP A 14 5.59 5.50 -7.53
C ASP A 14 6.70 4.80 -6.72
N GLN A 15 6.70 5.02 -5.41
CA GLN A 15 7.62 4.38 -4.48
C GLN A 15 6.85 3.66 -3.36
N PRO A 16 7.02 2.34 -3.20
CA PRO A 16 7.86 1.46 -4.02
C PRO A 16 7.33 1.30 -5.48
N PRO A 17 8.19 0.97 -6.47
CA PRO A 17 7.79 0.90 -7.88
C PRO A 17 6.61 -0.03 -8.13
N GLY A 18 5.58 0.47 -8.81
CA GLY A 18 4.35 -0.27 -9.07
C GLY A 18 3.24 -0.07 -8.03
N ILE A 19 3.49 0.68 -6.95
CA ILE A 19 2.44 1.02 -5.98
C ILE A 19 1.33 1.85 -6.64
N ARG A 20 1.65 2.75 -7.57
CA ARG A 20 0.64 3.58 -8.25
C ARG A 20 -0.38 2.71 -8.98
N GLN A 21 0.11 1.77 -9.78
CA GLN A 21 -0.76 0.84 -10.53
C GLN A 21 -1.58 -0.04 -9.58
N ALA A 22 -0.98 -0.55 -8.50
CA ALA A 22 -1.66 -1.40 -7.53
C ALA A 22 -2.81 -0.65 -6.84
N VAL A 23 -2.58 0.61 -6.43
CA VAL A 23 -3.60 1.47 -5.82
C VAL A 23 -4.69 1.84 -6.82
N ASP A 24 -4.36 2.16 -8.07
CA ASP A 24 -5.34 2.47 -9.11
C ASP A 24 -6.29 1.30 -9.37
N LEU A 25 -5.77 0.07 -9.42
CA LEU A 25 -6.57 -1.14 -9.59
C LEU A 25 -7.48 -1.37 -8.38
N LEU A 26 -6.96 -1.19 -7.17
CA LEU A 26 -7.74 -1.33 -5.94
C LEU A 26 -8.84 -0.26 -5.85
N ALA A 27 -8.54 1.00 -6.18
CA ALA A 27 -9.51 2.10 -6.18
C ALA A 27 -10.65 1.85 -7.18
N ARG A 28 -10.33 1.34 -8.38
CA ARG A 28 -11.34 0.93 -9.37
C ARG A 28 -12.23 -0.19 -8.83
N ARG A 29 -11.63 -1.20 -8.20
CA ARG A 29 -12.37 -2.31 -7.58
C ARG A 29 -13.30 -1.85 -6.46
N ARG A 30 -12.86 -0.90 -5.62
CA ARG A 30 -13.66 -0.38 -4.50
C ARG A 30 -14.61 0.73 -4.91
N SER A 31 -14.51 1.25 -6.14
CA SER A 31 -15.19 2.46 -6.58
C SER A 31 -14.94 3.65 -5.63
N SER A 32 -13.78 3.68 -4.97
CA SER A 32 -13.46 4.62 -3.89
C SER A 32 -11.95 4.68 -3.66
N LEU A 33 -11.35 5.84 -3.93
CA LEU A 33 -9.94 6.07 -3.62
C LEU A 33 -9.67 6.08 -2.11
N HIS A 34 -10.62 6.62 -1.35
CA HIS A 34 -10.54 6.67 0.10
C HIS A 34 -10.44 5.27 0.70
N ASP A 35 -11.32 4.35 0.29
CA ASP A 35 -11.34 2.98 0.84
C ASP A 35 -10.13 2.18 0.36
N ALA A 36 -9.68 2.40 -0.87
CA ALA A 36 -8.41 1.86 -1.34
C ALA A 36 -7.23 2.34 -0.49
N HIS A 37 -7.16 3.63 -0.16
CA HIS A 37 -6.12 4.16 0.74
C HIS A 37 -6.19 3.53 2.14
N HIS A 38 -7.38 3.28 2.70
CA HIS A 38 -7.50 2.55 3.98
C HIS A 38 -6.98 1.12 3.88
N GLU A 39 -7.29 0.39 2.81
CA GLU A 39 -6.75 -0.95 2.61
C GLU A 39 -5.23 -0.97 2.38
N VAL A 40 -4.70 0.03 1.68
CA VAL A 40 -3.26 0.22 1.50
C VAL A 40 -2.58 0.51 2.83
N MET A 41 -3.23 1.27 3.71
CA MET A 41 -2.75 1.57 5.07
C MET A 41 -2.53 0.30 5.90
N GLU A 42 -3.43 -0.68 5.79
CA GLU A 42 -3.28 -1.98 6.45
C GLU A 42 -2.06 -2.75 5.92
N CYS A 43 -1.84 -2.76 4.60
CA CYS A 43 -0.66 -3.39 4.00
C CYS A 43 0.65 -2.67 4.42
N LEU A 44 0.62 -1.35 4.49
CA LEU A 44 1.74 -0.53 4.98
C LEU A 44 2.05 -0.85 6.45
N GLY A 45 1.01 -0.92 7.29
CA GLY A 45 1.13 -1.30 8.70
C GLY A 45 1.73 -2.69 8.88
N GLN A 46 1.29 -3.67 8.08
CA GLN A 46 1.83 -5.03 8.09
C GLN A 46 3.33 -5.06 7.74
N MET A 47 3.75 -4.35 6.69
CA MET A 47 5.17 -4.26 6.31
C MET A 47 6.02 -3.67 7.43
N LEU A 48 5.56 -2.57 8.04
CA LEU A 48 6.28 -1.92 9.14
C LEU A 48 6.36 -2.82 10.37
N TRP A 49 5.28 -3.53 10.71
CA TRP A 49 5.27 -4.47 11.83
C TRP A 49 6.22 -5.65 11.61
N GLU A 50 6.24 -6.26 10.42
CA GLU A 50 7.19 -7.35 10.11
C GLU A 50 8.65 -6.86 10.10
N SER A 51 8.90 -5.65 9.60
CA SER A 51 10.24 -5.02 9.65
C SER A 51 10.72 -4.87 11.09
N GLN A 52 9.87 -4.33 11.97
CA GLN A 52 10.19 -4.18 13.39
C GLN A 52 10.41 -5.53 14.07
N ARG A 53 9.52 -6.50 13.83
CA ARG A 53 9.60 -7.83 14.45
C ARG A 53 10.84 -8.62 14.02
N SER A 54 11.21 -8.52 12.75
CA SER A 54 12.33 -9.27 12.18
C SER A 54 13.68 -8.54 12.27
N GLY A 55 13.68 -7.25 12.61
CA GLY A 55 14.87 -6.40 12.58
C GLY A 55 15.42 -6.17 11.15
N ARG A 56 14.63 -6.46 10.12
CA ARG A 56 15.01 -6.29 8.72
C ARG A 56 14.44 -4.97 8.16
N PRO A 57 15.05 -4.41 7.11
CA PRO A 57 14.46 -3.28 6.40
C PRO A 57 13.03 -3.57 5.93
N PRO A 58 12.17 -2.54 5.77
CA PRO A 58 10.84 -2.72 5.20
C PRO A 58 10.88 -3.35 3.81
N ASP A 59 10.01 -4.33 3.60
CA ASP A 59 9.90 -5.07 2.34
C ASP A 59 8.84 -4.44 1.43
N GLY A 60 9.30 -3.62 0.48
CA GLY A 60 8.43 -2.95 -0.48
C GLY A 60 7.74 -3.90 -1.46
N GLU A 61 8.34 -5.05 -1.76
CA GLU A 61 7.74 -6.05 -2.65
C GLU A 61 6.57 -6.75 -1.97
N ALA A 62 6.77 -7.19 -0.73
CA ALA A 62 5.69 -7.76 0.09
C ALA A 62 4.54 -6.77 0.32
N TYR A 63 4.86 -5.48 0.48
CA TYR A 63 3.87 -4.42 0.57
C TYR A 63 3.03 -4.28 -0.71
N ILE A 64 3.66 -4.19 -1.89
CA ILE A 64 2.96 -4.10 -3.17
C ILE A 64 2.10 -5.34 -3.41
N ASP A 65 2.63 -6.53 -3.11
CA ASP A 65 1.91 -7.78 -3.30
C ASP A 65 0.67 -7.88 -2.39
N CYS A 66 0.75 -7.38 -1.15
CA CYS A 66 -0.42 -7.24 -0.29
C CYS A 66 -1.51 -6.37 -0.96
N VAL A 67 -1.14 -5.23 -1.54
CA VAL A 67 -2.09 -4.33 -2.23
C VAL A 67 -2.67 -5.00 -3.49
N ARG A 68 -1.82 -5.65 -4.30
CA ARG A 68 -2.24 -6.36 -5.52
C ARG A 68 -3.24 -7.47 -5.22
N ARG A 69 -2.99 -8.27 -4.17
CA ARG A 69 -3.93 -9.33 -3.76
C ARG A 69 -5.31 -8.77 -3.44
N ARG A 70 -5.40 -7.62 -2.76
CA ARG A 70 -6.68 -6.95 -2.47
C ARG A 70 -7.35 -6.40 -3.73
N ALA A 71 -6.57 -6.00 -4.73
CA ALA A 71 -7.09 -5.55 -6.02
C ALA A 71 -7.62 -6.72 -6.89
N THR A 72 -7.14 -7.95 -6.68
CA THR A 72 -7.49 -9.11 -7.54
C THR A 72 -8.28 -10.22 -6.86
N SER A 73 -8.53 -10.16 -5.54
CA SER A 73 -9.26 -11.20 -4.79
C SER A 73 -10.77 -11.15 -5.01
#